data_AF-A0A660L2E1-F1
#
_entry.id   AF-A0A660L2E1-F1
#
_cell.length_a   1.000
_cell.length_b   1.000
_cell.length_c   1.000
_cell.angle_alpha   90.00
_cell.angle_beta   90.00
_cell.angle_gamma   90.00
#
_symmetry.space_group_name_H-M   'P 1'
#
loop_
_entity.id
_entity.type
_entity.pdbx_description
1 polymer ?
#
loop_
_entity_poly.entity_id
_entity_poly.type
_entity_poly.pdbx_seq_one_letter_code
_entity_poly.pdbx_strand_id
1 'polypeptide(L)'
;MQVELIAATDDYVLLDVRTPAGATLPPHVASREDVVVLVLVGELEVTLAGVAQTLIAGQALALPRDVARTLRALTDLRLLCLATPADERFMNLVRPPLPDPEDLAVLLTAAGMVRLPAPRA
;
A
#
# COMPACT_ATOMS: atom_id res chain seq x y z
N MET A 1 6.73 0.32 -8.50
CA MET A 1 6.20 -0.26 -7.25
C MET A 1 4.99 -1.10 -7.62
N GLN A 2 4.93 -2.34 -7.15
CA GLN A 2 3.81 -3.25 -7.30
C GLN A 2 3.27 -3.57 -5.90
N VAL A 3 1.95 -3.52 -5.74
CA VAL A 3 1.27 -3.80 -4.47
C VAL A 3 0.18 -4.81 -4.74
N GLU A 4 0.12 -5.87 -3.96
CA GLU A 4 -0.89 -6.92 -4.05
C GLU A 4 -1.63 -7.05 -2.72
N LEU A 5 -2.95 -7.23 -2.78
CA LEU A 5 -3.78 -7.41 -1.60
C LEU A 5 -3.72 -8.88 -1.18
N ILE A 6 -3.24 -9.15 0.02
CA ILE A 6 -3.29 -10.50 0.59
C ILE A 6 -4.60 -10.69 1.36
N ALA A 7 -4.94 -9.73 2.23
CA ALA A 7 -6.14 -9.79 3.06
C ALA A 7 -6.61 -8.39 3.45
N ALA A 8 -7.92 -8.20 3.55
CA ALA A 8 -8.52 -7.01 4.13
C ALA A 8 -9.78 -7.38 4.94
N THR A 9 -9.97 -6.67 6.04
CA THR A 9 -11.18 -6.64 6.86
C THR A 9 -11.50 -5.18 7.19
N ASP A 10 -12.53 -4.92 7.99
CA ASP A 10 -12.78 -3.57 8.52
C ASP A 10 -11.70 -3.13 9.53
N ASP A 11 -10.98 -4.08 10.13
CA ASP A 11 -10.00 -3.82 11.20
C ASP A 11 -8.55 -3.72 10.70
N TYR A 12 -8.23 -4.37 9.58
CA TYR A 12 -6.86 -4.39 9.06
C TYR A 12 -6.76 -4.65 7.56
N VAL A 13 -5.62 -4.28 6.99
CA VAL A 13 -5.23 -4.63 5.62
C VAL A 13 -3.80 -5.17 5.61
N LEU A 14 -3.58 -6.25 4.86
CA LEU A 14 -2.29 -6.89 4.64
C LEU A 14 -1.94 -6.85 3.15
N LEU A 15 -0.81 -6.25 2.83
CA LEU A 15 -0.32 -6.04 1.47
C LEU A 15 1.04 -6.74 1.26
N ASP A 16 1.24 -7.32 0.08
CA ASP A 16 2.57 -7.66 -0.44
C ASP A 16 3.07 -6.49 -1.29
N VAL A 17 4.20 -5.90 -0.92
CA VAL A 17 4.77 -4.73 -1.60
C VAL A 17 6.11 -5.10 -2.21
N ARG A 18 6.25 -4.86 -3.51
CA ARG A 18 7.50 -4.97 -4.26
C ARG A 18 7.91 -3.62 -4.81
N THR A 19 9.14 -3.21 -4.51
CA THR A 19 9.63 -1.90 -4.93
C THR A 19 11.10 -1.96 -5.32
N PRO A 20 11.52 -1.24 -6.38
CA PRO A 20 12.91 -1.26 -6.81
C PRO A 20 13.82 -0.50 -5.83
N ALA A 21 15.12 -0.79 -5.91
CA ALA A 21 16.15 -0.04 -5.20
C ALA A 21 16.02 1.47 -5.43
N GLY A 22 16.20 2.25 -4.37
CA GLY A 22 16.11 3.71 -4.40
C GLY A 22 14.69 4.27 -4.31
N ALA A 23 13.64 3.44 -4.37
CA ALA A 23 12.28 3.91 -4.11
C ALA A 23 12.13 4.44 -2.68
N THR A 24 11.50 5.60 -2.54
CA THR A 24 11.29 6.25 -1.25
C THR A 24 9.81 6.49 -1.00
N LEU A 25 9.42 6.36 0.27
CA LEU A 25 8.21 6.99 0.79
C LEU A 25 8.68 8.24 1.54
N PRO A 26 8.39 9.45 1.01
CA PRO A 26 8.92 10.69 1.57
C PRO A 26 8.46 10.89 3.02
N PRO A 27 9.11 11.81 3.76
CA PRO A 27 8.74 12.09 5.15
C PRO A 27 7.25 12.38 5.31
N HIS A 28 6.57 11.60 6.15
CA HIS A 28 5.15 11.76 6.42
C HIS A 28 4.80 11.30 7.84
N VAL A 29 3.60 11.68 8.28
CA VAL A 29 2.97 11.22 9.52
C VAL A 29 1.65 10.57 9.14
N ALA A 30 1.47 9.29 9.49
CA ALA A 30 0.16 8.65 9.41
C ALA A 30 -0.57 8.89 10.73
N SER A 31 -1.69 9.61 10.71
CA SER A 31 -2.46 9.95 11.92
C SER A 31 -3.54 8.93 12.27
N ARG A 32 -3.83 8.00 11.36
CA ARG A 32 -4.90 7.01 11.55
C ARG A 32 -4.34 5.63 11.83
N GLU A 33 -3.29 5.23 11.13
CA GLU A 33 -2.84 3.85 11.11
C GLU A 33 -1.52 3.61 11.83
N ASP A 34 -1.53 2.59 12.67
CA ASP A 34 -0.34 1.86 13.03
C ASP A 34 -0.01 0.88 11.91
N VAL A 35 1.27 0.82 11.54
CA VAL A 35 1.74 -0.03 10.43
C VAL A 35 2.85 -0.93 10.94
N VAL A 36 2.85 -2.19 10.54
CA VAL A 36 3.99 -3.10 10.70
C VAL A 36 4.51 -3.45 9.31
N VAL A 37 5.81 -3.23 9.10
CA VAL A 37 6.50 -3.71 7.91
C VAL A 37 7.35 -4.92 8.26
N LEU A 38 7.26 -5.99 7.48
CA LEU A 38 8.11 -7.19 7.58
C LEU A 38 8.86 -7.34 6.26
N VAL A 39 10.19 -7.26 6.30
CA VAL A 39 11.02 -7.44 5.10
C VAL A 39 11.12 -8.92 4.77
N LEU A 40 10.75 -9.30 3.55
CA LEU A 40 10.87 -10.67 3.04
C LEU A 40 12.14 -10.86 2.21
N VAL A 41 12.52 -9.84 1.44
CA VAL A 41 13.71 -9.82 0.57
C VAL A 41 14.25 -8.40 0.50
N GLY A 42 15.56 -8.24 0.53
CA GLY A 42 16.24 -6.94 0.37
C GLY A 42 16.44 -6.19 1.68
N GLU A 43 16.74 -4.90 1.55
CA GLU A 43 17.06 -4.00 2.66
C GLU A 43 16.21 -2.73 2.61
N LEU A 44 15.61 -2.40 3.75
CA LEU A 44 14.78 -1.21 3.93
C LEU A 44 15.40 -0.31 5.01
N GLU A 45 15.77 0.90 4.63
CA GLU A 45 16.08 1.95 5.61
C GLU A 45 14.77 2.59 6.08
N VAL A 46 14.60 2.68 7.39
CA VAL A 46 13.51 3.38 8.03
C VAL A 46 14.07 4.42 8.98
N THR A 47 13.67 5.68 8.79
CA THR A 47 13.86 6.73 9.78
C THR A 47 12.56 6.91 10.55
N LEU A 48 12.57 6.64 11.85
CA LEU A 48 11.41 6.80 12.74
C LEU A 48 11.80 7.73 13.89
N ALA A 49 11.02 8.80 14.09
CA ALA A 49 11.32 9.82 15.12
C ALA A 49 12.77 10.36 15.05
N GLY A 50 13.32 10.49 13.84
CA GLY A 50 14.68 10.98 13.60
C GLY A 50 15.78 9.94 13.77
N VAL A 51 15.47 8.69 14.15
CA VAL A 51 16.44 7.60 14.27
C VAL A 51 16.32 6.70 13.04
N ALA A 52 17.43 6.58 12.29
CA ALA A 52 17.52 5.68 11.14
C ALA A 52 17.94 4.28 11.58
N GLN A 53 17.32 3.26 10.99
CA GLN A 53 17.71 1.86 11.12
C GLN A 53 17.44 1.12 9.81
N THR A 54 18.25 0.11 9.53
CA THR A 54 18.09 -0.76 8.37
C THR A 54 17.46 -2.08 8.80
N LEU A 55 16.38 -2.46 8.13
CA LEU A 55 15.74 -3.76 8.24
C LEU A 55 16.19 -4.64 7.09
N ILE A 56 16.57 -5.87 7.40
CA ILE A 56 16.91 -6.92 6.44
C ILE A 56 15.84 -8.02 6.44
N ALA A 57 15.92 -8.95 5.48
CA ALA A 57 15.00 -10.08 5.39
C ALA A 57 14.79 -10.81 6.72
N GLY A 58 13.52 -11.07 7.06
CA GLY A 58 13.09 -11.69 8.32
C GLY A 58 12.86 -10.70 9.47
N GLN A 59 13.27 -9.42 9.33
CA GLN A 59 13.05 -8.41 10.35
C GLN A 59 11.76 -7.63 10.10
N ALA A 60 11.11 -7.24 11.20
CA ALA A 60 9.93 -6.41 11.20
C ALA A 60 10.10 -5.17 12.07
N LEU A 61 9.36 -4.13 11.74
CA LEU A 61 9.32 -2.90 12.51
C LEU A 61 7.89 -2.37 12.58
N ALA A 62 7.46 -2.03 13.80
CA ALA A 62 6.26 -1.26 14.02
C ALA A 62 6.52 0.23 13.76
N LEU A 63 5.60 0.86 13.05
CA LEU A 63 5.58 2.25 12.66
C LEU A 63 4.30 2.86 13.27
N PRO A 64 4.39 3.38 14.52
CA PRO A 64 3.22 3.87 15.24
C PRO A 64 2.61 5.10 14.57
N ARG A 65 1.29 5.23 14.64
CA ARG A 65 0.58 6.45 14.22
C ARG A 65 1.14 7.68 14.94
N ASP A 66 0.96 8.85 14.34
CA ASP A 66 1.41 10.15 14.86
C ASP A 66 2.94 10.28 15.04
N VAL A 67 3.72 9.29 14.58
CA VAL A 67 5.18 9.35 14.54
C VAL A 67 5.66 9.60 13.12
N ALA A 68 6.46 10.65 12.95
CA ALA A 68 7.10 10.98 11.69
C ALA A 68 8.03 9.84 11.23
N ARG A 69 7.86 9.44 9.97
CA ARG A 69 8.59 8.33 9.39
C ARG A 69 9.01 8.60 7.94
N THR A 70 10.11 7.99 7.53
CA THR A 70 10.60 7.97 6.15
C THR A 70 11.10 6.58 5.84
N LEU A 71 10.81 6.07 4.64
CA LEU A 71 11.20 4.73 4.22
C LEU A 71 11.98 4.84 2.90
N ARG A 72 13.04 4.06 2.77
CA ARG A 72 13.84 3.97 1.55
C ARG A 72 14.27 2.53 1.31
N ALA A 73 13.93 2.00 0.13
CA ALA A 73 14.47 0.74 -0.33
C ALA A 73 15.95 0.93 -0.69
N LEU A 74 16.86 0.27 0.02
CA LEU A 74 18.30 0.33 -0.28
C LEU A 74 18.64 -0.63 -1.43
N THR A 75 17.94 -1.75 -1.51
CA THR A 75 18.00 -2.71 -2.62
C THR A 75 16.61 -2.92 -3.21
N ASP A 76 16.50 -3.76 -4.25
CA ASP A 76 15.19 -4.30 -4.62
C ASP A 76 14.58 -5.01 -3.41
N LEU A 77 13.35 -4.62 -3.09
CA LEU A 77 12.72 -4.88 -1.80
C LEU A 77 11.38 -5.55 -2.00
N ARG A 78 11.14 -6.62 -1.23
CA ARG A 78 9.81 -7.19 -1.01
C ARG A 78 9.50 -7.20 0.47
N LEU A 79 8.36 -6.65 0.85
CA LEU A 79 7.90 -6.62 2.25
C LEU A 79 6.41 -6.94 2.35
N LEU A 80 6.00 -7.40 3.53
CA LEU A 80 4.60 -7.36 3.95
C LEU A 80 4.33 -6.07 4.71
N CYS A 81 3.21 -5.43 4.41
CA CYS A 81 2.73 -4.25 5.11
C CYS A 81 1.37 -4.57 5.73
N LEU A 82 1.31 -4.60 7.05
CA LEU A 82 0.07 -4.71 7.82
C LEU A 82 -0.28 -3.33 8.37
N ALA A 83 -1.49 -2.83 8.09
CA ALA A 83 -1.97 -1.56 8.62
C ALA A 83 -3.28 -1.73 9.38
N THR A 84 -3.39 -1.03 10.52
CA THR A 84 -4.56 -1.05 11.41
C THR A 84 -4.88 0.37 11.90
N PRO A 85 -6.14 0.84 11.83
CA PRO A 85 -7.29 0.18 11.20
C PRO A 85 -7.15 0.13 9.67
N ALA A 86 -8.01 -0.65 9.01
CA ALA A 86 -8.12 -0.56 7.56
C ALA A 86 -8.62 0.84 7.16
N ASP A 87 -8.09 1.37 6.05
CA ASP A 87 -8.48 2.67 5.50
C ASP A 87 -8.59 2.55 3.97
N GLU A 88 -9.56 3.26 3.38
CA GLU A 88 -9.82 3.25 1.93
C GLU A 88 -8.57 3.60 1.11
N ARG A 89 -7.64 4.39 1.68
CA ARG A 89 -6.37 4.72 1.04
C ARG A 89 -5.54 3.48 0.72
N PHE A 90 -5.52 2.47 1.59
CA PHE A 90 -4.81 1.21 1.32
C PHE A 90 -5.52 0.39 0.26
N MET A 91 -6.86 0.38 0.27
CA MET A 91 -7.64 -0.29 -0.78
C MET A 91 -7.42 0.34 -2.16
N ASN A 92 -7.18 1.64 -2.23
CA ASN A 92 -6.87 2.33 -3.48
C ASN A 92 -5.49 1.97 -4.05
N LEU A 93 -4.56 1.47 -3.24
CA LEU A 93 -3.23 1.03 -3.70
C LEU A 93 -3.28 -0.32 -4.44
N VAL A 94 -4.35 -1.10 -4.24
CA VAL A 94 -4.53 -2.45 -4.80
C VAL A 94 -5.69 -2.54 -5.80
N ARG A 95 -6.54 -1.51 -5.88
CA ARG A 95 -7.53 -1.44 -6.95
C ARG A 95 -6.79 -1.30 -8.27
N PRO A 96 -7.07 -2.17 -9.27
CA PRO A 96 -6.59 -1.91 -10.62
C PRO A 96 -7.12 -0.54 -11.06
N PRO A 97 -6.39 0.18 -11.93
CA PRO A 97 -6.95 1.36 -12.56
C PRO A 97 -8.32 1.01 -13.12
N LEU A 98 -9.26 1.96 -13.06
CA LEU A 98 -10.54 1.79 -13.73
C LEU A 98 -10.26 1.29 -15.16
N PRO A 99 -10.96 0.24 -15.62
CA PRO A 99 -10.79 -0.23 -16.99
C PRO A 99 -10.97 0.96 -17.92
N ASP A 100 -10.28 0.93 -19.06
CA ASP A 100 -10.53 1.92 -20.11
C ASP A 100 -12.04 2.04 -20.35
N PRO A 101 -12.60 3.25 -20.54
CA PRO A 101 -14.04 3.42 -20.76
C PRO A 101 -14.59 2.52 -21.89
N GLU A 102 -13.79 2.21 -22.92
CA GLU A 102 -14.14 1.29 -23.99
C GLU A 102 -14.15 -0.17 -23.51
N ASP A 103 -13.14 -0.61 -22.76
CA ASP A 103 -13.09 -1.95 -22.16
C ASP A 103 -14.26 -2.17 -21.20
N LEU A 104 -14.58 -1.16 -20.39
CA LEU A 104 -15.72 -1.18 -19.49
C LEU A 104 -17.03 -1.26 -20.27
N ALA A 105 -17.17 -0.53 -21.38
CA ALA A 105 -18.36 -0.59 -22.23
C ALA A 105 -18.54 -1.97 -22.87
N VAL A 106 -17.45 -2.61 -23.30
CA VAL A 106 -17.45 -3.99 -23.82
C VAL A 106 -17.90 -4.96 -22.73
N LEU A 107 -17.31 -4.90 -21.53
CA LEU A 107 -17.64 -5.79 -20.41
C LEU A 107 -19.09 -5.62 -19.95
N LEU A 108 -19.58 -4.38 -19.86
CA LEU A 108 -20.97 -4.10 -19.47
C LEU A 108 -21.95 -4.61 -20.53
N THR A 109 -21.65 -4.39 -21.82
CA THR A 109 -22.47 -4.90 -22.93
C THR A 109 -22.54 -6.42 -22.92
N ALA A 110 -21.39 -7.09 -22.77
CA ALA A 110 -21.31 -8.55 -22.68
C ALA A 110 -22.09 -9.12 -21.49
N ALA A 111 -22.14 -8.37 -20.38
CA ALA A 111 -22.90 -8.74 -19.19
C ALA A 111 -24.38 -8.29 -19.21
N GLY A 112 -24.85 -7.67 -20.30
CA GLY A 112 -26.22 -7.14 -20.40
C GLY A 112 -26.51 -5.97 -19.45
N MET A 113 -25.46 -5.31 -18.96
CA MET A 113 -25.54 -4.19 -18.03
C MET A 113 -25.39 -2.86 -18.77
N VAL A 114 -26.12 -1.84 -18.32
CA VAL A 114 -25.99 -0.47 -18.84
C VAL A 114 -25.37 0.41 -17.75
N ARG A 115 -24.33 1.17 -18.10
CA ARG A 115 -23.77 2.17 -17.20
C ARG A 115 -24.79 3.28 -16.97
N LEU A 116 -25.26 3.43 -15.73
CA LEU A 116 -26.10 4.56 -15.37
C LEU A 116 -25.26 5.85 -15.35
N PRO A 117 -25.78 6.98 -15.86
CA PRO A 117 -25.14 8.27 -15.69
C PRO A 117 -25.05 8.60 -14.19
N ALA A 118 -23.99 9.31 -13.79
CA ALA A 118 -23.87 9.78 -12.42
C ALA A 118 -25.12 10.60 -12.03
N PRO A 119 -25.64 10.43 -10.80
CA PRO A 119 -26.78 11.22 -10.35
C PRO A 119 -26.43 12.71 -10.45
N ARG A 120 -27.34 13.49 -11.05
CA ARG A 120 -27.20 14.96 -11.06
C ARG A 120 -27.40 15.44 -9.63
N ALA A 121 -26.42 16.20 -9.12
CA ALA A 121 -26.50 16.86 -7.82
C ALA A 121 -27.59 17.94 -7.80
#